data_AF-A0AAV4V340-F1
#
_entry.id   AF-A0AAV4V340-F1
#
_cell.length_a   1.000
_cell.length_b   1.000
_cell.length_c   1.000
_cell.angle_alpha   90.00
_cell.angle_beta   90.00
_cell.angle_gamma   90.00
#
_symmetry.space_group_name_H-M   'P 1'
#
loop_
_entity.id
_entity.type
_entity.pdbx_description
1 polymer ?
#
loop_
_entity_poly.entity_id
_entity_poly.type
_entity_poly.pdbx_seq_one_letter_code
_entity_poly.pdbx_strand_id
1 'polypeptide(L)'
;MEREKNLRPIAKRVVAFVLHKARLIDAKPENTEIVYDSIVTPDYVENFETLTWIKSHSCLHRWKRFIRKHYVPMKMSSKVYLNYVGYACYLLKEENRRNAFECMLEIFALVIQFAIFIHARKSSKYLNSIVDVFCAFFYKELYHEFLESGSWRRL
;
A
#
# COMPACT_ATOMS: atom_id res chain seq x y z
N MET A 1 3.16 -15.95 12.87
CA MET A 1 4.47 -16.35 12.35
C MET A 1 4.46 -16.89 10.92
N GLU A 2 3.85 -18.03 10.57
CA GLU A 2 3.91 -18.51 9.17
C GLU A 2 3.07 -17.69 8.17
N ARG A 3 1.91 -17.17 8.57
CA ARG A 3 1.02 -16.37 7.69
C ARG A 3 1.47 -14.91 7.48
N GLU A 4 2.44 -14.45 8.25
CA GLU A 4 3.10 -13.13 8.09
C GLU A 4 4.12 -13.15 6.95
N LYS A 5 4.63 -14.34 6.58
CA LYS A 5 5.68 -14.51 5.56
C LYS A 5 5.27 -13.92 4.21
N ASN A 6 3.98 -13.93 3.88
CA ASN A 6 3.50 -13.50 2.57
C ASN A 6 3.16 -12.01 2.46
N LEU A 7 2.94 -11.26 3.56
CA LEU A 7 2.51 -9.85 3.43
C LEU A 7 3.52 -9.02 2.65
N ARG A 8 4.81 -9.11 3.01
CA ARG A 8 5.88 -8.34 2.37
C ARG A 8 6.12 -8.78 0.92
N PRO A 9 6.25 -10.09 0.60
CA PRO A 9 6.29 -10.56 -0.79
C PRO A 9 5.10 -10.12 -1.65
N ILE A 10 3.87 -10.25 -1.13
CA ILE A 10 2.65 -9.76 -1.82
C ILE A 10 2.74 -8.25 -2.02
N ALA A 11 3.12 -7.49 -0.99
CA ALA A 11 3.25 -6.04 -1.09
C ALA A 11 4.30 -5.64 -2.15
N LYS A 12 5.48 -6.29 -2.18
CA LYS A 12 6.49 -6.06 -3.22
C LYS A 12 5.92 -6.28 -4.62
N ARG A 13 5.24 -7.41 -4.83
CA ARG A 13 4.63 -7.78 -6.11
C ARG A 13 3.58 -6.76 -6.54
N VAL A 14 2.70 -6.36 -5.63
CA VAL A 14 1.65 -5.36 -5.87
C VAL A 14 2.22 -3.99 -6.18
N VAL A 15 3.26 -3.55 -5.46
CA VAL A 15 3.96 -2.30 -5.77
C VAL A 15 4.53 -2.36 -7.18
N ALA A 16 5.24 -3.43 -7.53
CA ALA A 16 5.78 -3.59 -8.89
C ALA A 16 4.67 -3.59 -9.94
N PHE A 17 3.55 -4.29 -9.71
CA PHE A 17 2.38 -4.27 -10.58
C PHE A 17 1.84 -2.84 -10.79
N VAL A 18 1.60 -2.10 -9.70
CA VAL A 18 1.04 -0.75 -9.77
C VAL A 18 2.02 0.23 -10.44
N LEU A 19 3.31 0.15 -10.13
CA LEU A 19 4.34 0.99 -10.76
C LEU A 19 4.49 0.68 -12.26
N HIS A 20 4.41 -0.58 -12.66
CA HIS A 20 4.41 -0.99 -14.05
C HIS A 20 3.17 -0.45 -14.79
N LYS A 21 1.96 -0.59 -14.20
CA LYS A 21 0.73 -0.01 -14.74
C LYS A 21 0.79 1.51 -14.84
N ALA A 22 1.46 2.17 -13.91
CA ALA A 22 1.72 3.61 -13.93
C ALA A 22 2.84 4.04 -14.90
N ARG A 23 3.47 3.10 -15.63
CA ARG A 23 4.61 3.33 -16.54
C ARG A 23 5.82 3.97 -15.86
N LEU A 24 6.05 3.63 -14.59
CA LEU A 24 7.21 4.09 -13.82
C LEU A 24 8.36 3.08 -13.80
N ILE A 25 8.08 1.82 -14.16
CA ILE A 25 9.06 0.75 -14.36
C ILE A 25 8.67 -0.09 -15.58
N ASP A 26 9.67 -0.62 -16.29
CA ASP A 26 9.45 -1.42 -17.50
C ASP A 26 9.22 -2.90 -17.18
N ALA A 27 9.87 -3.41 -16.13
CA ALA A 27 9.81 -4.81 -15.75
C ALA A 27 8.44 -5.18 -15.17
N LYS A 28 7.91 -6.32 -15.62
CA LYS A 28 6.72 -6.95 -15.03
C LYS A 28 7.11 -7.58 -13.68
N PRO A 29 6.23 -7.53 -12.65
CA PRO A 29 6.48 -8.22 -11.39
C PRO A 29 6.79 -9.71 -11.57
N GLU A 30 7.84 -10.19 -10.91
CA GLU A 30 8.20 -11.61 -10.82
C GLU A 30 7.72 -12.24 -9.50
N ASN A 31 7.42 -13.55 -9.52
CA ASN A 31 6.78 -14.30 -8.43
C ASN A 31 7.75 -15.01 -7.49
N THR A 32 8.93 -14.47 -7.25
CA THR A 32 10.05 -15.25 -6.71
C THR A 32 10.01 -15.50 -5.19
N GLU A 33 9.18 -14.80 -4.42
CA GLU A 33 9.20 -14.87 -2.95
C GLU A 33 7.85 -15.24 -2.28
N ILE A 34 6.77 -15.43 -3.04
CA ILE A 34 5.43 -15.70 -2.48
C ILE A 34 5.28 -17.20 -2.22
N VAL A 35 4.93 -17.57 -0.99
CA VAL A 35 4.60 -18.95 -0.62
C VAL A 35 3.10 -19.16 -0.81
N TYR A 36 2.71 -19.84 -1.89
CA TYR A 36 1.29 -20.13 -2.12
C TYR A 36 0.80 -21.28 -1.22
N ASP A 37 -0.45 -21.16 -0.76
CA ASP A 37 -1.15 -22.19 0.00
C ASP A 37 -2.63 -22.25 -0.41
N SER A 38 -3.46 -23.01 0.32
CA SER A 38 -4.89 -23.13 0.01
C SER A 38 -5.70 -21.84 0.19
N ILE A 39 -5.11 -20.79 0.77
CA ILE A 39 -5.76 -19.50 1.05
C ILE A 39 -5.13 -18.41 0.16
N VAL A 40 -3.80 -18.31 0.16
CA VAL A 40 -3.05 -17.38 -0.69
C VAL A 40 -2.73 -18.10 -1.99
N THR A 41 -3.65 -18.02 -2.95
CA THR A 41 -3.49 -18.58 -4.30
C THR A 41 -2.94 -17.53 -5.27
N PRO A 42 -2.45 -17.91 -6.46
CA PRO A 42 -2.08 -16.96 -7.52
C PRO A 42 -3.23 -15.99 -7.86
N ASP A 43 -4.44 -16.51 -8.05
CA ASP A 43 -5.65 -15.71 -8.34
C ASP A 43 -5.96 -14.72 -7.22
N TYR A 44 -5.77 -15.12 -5.96
CA TYR A 44 -5.93 -14.24 -4.82
C TYR A 44 -4.99 -13.03 -4.93
N VAL A 45 -3.72 -13.27 -5.27
CA VAL A 45 -2.72 -12.20 -5.42
C VAL A 45 -3.05 -11.30 -6.60
N GLU A 46 -3.49 -11.86 -7.73
CA GLU A 46 -3.89 -11.07 -8.91
C GLU A 46 -5.14 -10.20 -8.64
N ASN A 47 -6.11 -10.73 -7.90
CA ASN A 47 -7.25 -9.96 -7.43
C ASN A 47 -6.79 -8.82 -6.50
N PHE A 48 -5.86 -9.10 -5.58
CA PHE A 48 -5.30 -8.11 -4.68
C PHE A 48 -4.56 -6.98 -5.42
N GLU A 49 -3.78 -7.33 -6.45
CA GLU A 49 -3.11 -6.40 -7.37
C GLU A 49 -4.14 -5.48 -8.06
N THR A 50 -5.17 -6.09 -8.64
CA THR A 50 -6.23 -5.40 -9.38
C THR A 50 -7.04 -4.46 -8.49
N LEU A 51 -7.44 -4.93 -7.31
CA LEU A 51 -8.17 -4.13 -6.32
C LEU A 51 -7.33 -2.96 -5.82
N THR A 52 -6.04 -3.19 -5.53
CA THR A 52 -5.12 -2.12 -5.12
C THR A 52 -4.97 -1.08 -6.21
N TRP A 53 -4.82 -1.50 -7.47
CA TRP A 53 -4.77 -0.59 -8.62
C TRP A 53 -6.03 0.27 -8.74
N ILE A 54 -7.22 -0.33 -8.67
CA ILE A 54 -8.51 0.38 -8.71
C ILE A 54 -8.63 1.37 -7.53
N LYS A 55 -8.36 0.91 -6.31
CA LYS A 55 -8.40 1.76 -5.10
C LYS A 55 -7.39 2.90 -5.18
N SER A 56 -6.24 2.70 -5.83
CA SER A 56 -5.24 3.77 -5.99
C SER A 56 -5.74 4.95 -6.82
N HIS A 57 -6.59 4.71 -7.83
CA HIS A 57 -7.24 5.78 -8.61
C HIS A 57 -8.23 6.57 -7.75
N SER A 58 -9.01 5.84 -6.95
CA SER A 58 -9.99 6.43 -6.03
C SER A 58 -9.30 7.25 -4.92
N CYS A 59 -8.22 6.70 -4.35
CA CYS A 59 -7.40 7.38 -3.34
C CYS A 59 -6.77 8.66 -3.90
N LEU A 60 -6.28 8.63 -5.14
CA LEU A 60 -5.72 9.82 -5.78
C LEU A 60 -6.75 10.95 -5.83
N HIS A 61 -7.98 10.67 -6.24
CA HIS A 61 -9.03 11.68 -6.30
C HIS A 61 -9.31 12.30 -4.91
N ARG A 62 -9.47 11.43 -3.91
CA ARG A 62 -9.78 11.81 -2.53
C ARG A 62 -8.68 12.65 -1.89
N TRP A 63 -7.43 12.23 -2.02
CA TRP A 63 -6.29 12.82 -1.31
C TRP A 63 -5.52 13.85 -2.14
N LYS A 64 -5.91 14.08 -3.41
CA LYS A 64 -5.24 15.01 -4.35
C LYS A 64 -4.95 16.36 -3.72
N ARG A 65 -5.93 16.97 -3.07
CA ARG A 65 -5.84 18.32 -2.48
C ARG A 65 -4.84 18.33 -1.32
N PHE A 66 -4.91 17.33 -0.45
CA PHE A 66 -4.00 17.18 0.68
C PHE A 66 -2.56 17.01 0.21
N ILE A 67 -2.31 16.05 -0.69
CA ILE A 67 -0.97 15.76 -1.21
C ILE A 67 -0.39 16.99 -1.93
N ARG A 68 -1.20 17.69 -2.73
CA ARG A 68 -0.78 18.93 -3.41
C ARG A 68 -0.40 20.03 -2.43
N LYS A 69 -1.25 20.30 -1.43
CA LYS A 69 -1.04 21.35 -0.43
C LYS A 69 0.22 21.11 0.40
N HIS A 70 0.49 19.85 0.75
CA HIS A 70 1.59 19.49 1.65
C HIS A 70 2.84 18.98 0.93
N TYR A 71 2.88 19.03 -0.41
CA TYR A 71 4.01 18.54 -1.20
C TYR A 71 5.36 19.15 -0.80
N VAL A 72 5.44 20.49 -0.71
CA VAL A 72 6.70 21.17 -0.38
C VAL A 72 7.18 20.79 1.03
N PRO A 73 6.32 20.78 2.06
CA PRO A 73 6.70 20.23 3.36
C PRO A 73 7.15 18.77 3.33
N MET A 74 6.39 17.88 2.67
CA MET A 74 6.68 16.45 2.63
C MET A 74 8.04 16.11 2.02
N LYS A 75 8.54 16.90 1.05
CA LYS A 75 9.86 16.63 0.45
C LYS A 75 11.04 17.06 1.32
N MET A 76 10.83 17.87 2.37
CA MET A 76 11.92 18.44 3.17
C MET A 76 12.76 17.37 3.87
N SER A 77 12.14 16.31 4.38
CA SER A 77 12.86 15.16 4.95
C SER A 77 12.00 13.90 4.93
N SER A 78 12.64 12.74 5.01
CA SER A 78 11.91 11.46 5.09
C SER A 78 11.03 11.39 6.33
N LYS A 79 11.47 11.97 7.46
CA LYS A 79 10.66 12.03 8.68
C LYS A 79 9.37 12.83 8.47
N VAL A 80 9.44 13.98 7.80
CA VAL A 80 8.26 14.81 7.52
C VAL A 80 7.33 14.07 6.54
N TYR A 81 7.87 13.45 5.49
CA TYR A 81 7.09 12.60 4.59
C TYR A 81 6.31 11.51 5.34
N LEU A 82 7.00 10.73 6.17
CA LEU A 82 6.41 9.64 6.95
C LEU A 82 5.32 10.14 7.91
N ASN A 83 5.50 11.32 8.52
CA ASN A 83 4.47 11.92 9.37
C ASN A 83 3.19 12.23 8.59
N TYR A 84 3.29 12.79 7.38
CA TYR A 84 2.12 13.09 6.55
C TYR A 84 1.43 11.83 6.04
N VAL A 85 2.21 10.83 5.60
CA VAL A 85 1.66 9.53 5.19
C VAL A 85 0.97 8.85 6.37
N GLY A 86 1.65 8.76 7.52
CA GLY A 86 1.10 8.15 8.73
C GLY A 86 -0.17 8.85 9.22
N TYR A 87 -0.21 10.18 9.20
CA TYR A 87 -1.41 10.95 9.52
C TYR A 87 -2.58 10.61 8.58
N ALA A 88 -2.34 10.56 7.27
CA ALA A 88 -3.38 10.22 6.30
C ALA A 88 -3.86 8.76 6.45
N CYS A 89 -2.95 7.82 6.74
CA CYS A 89 -3.30 6.42 7.02
C CYS A 89 -4.13 6.30 8.30
N TYR A 90 -3.78 7.05 9.35
CA TYR A 90 -4.54 7.09 10.60
C TYR A 90 -5.97 7.59 10.38
N LEU A 91 -6.14 8.72 9.67
CA LEU A 91 -7.47 9.23 9.35
C LEU A 91 -8.31 8.20 8.56
N LEU A 92 -7.68 7.52 7.59
CA LEU A 92 -8.38 6.52 6.79
C LEU A 92 -8.79 5.30 7.62
N LYS A 93 -7.96 4.87 8.56
CA LYS A 93 -8.31 3.83 9.54
C LYS A 93 -9.52 4.24 10.38
N GLU A 94 -9.50 5.45 10.92
CA GLU A 94 -10.55 5.97 11.80
C GLU A 94 -11.92 6.06 11.14
N GLU A 95 -11.95 6.30 9.84
CA GLU A 95 -13.18 6.32 9.03
C GLU A 95 -13.65 4.91 8.63
N ASN A 96 -12.72 3.98 8.44
CA ASN A 96 -12.98 2.67 7.85
C ASN A 96 -12.89 1.53 8.89
N ARG A 97 -13.53 1.73 10.06
CA ARG A 97 -13.47 0.81 11.22
C ARG A 97 -14.18 -0.54 11.03
N ARG A 98 -14.93 -0.71 9.93
CA ARG A 98 -15.84 -1.86 9.78
C ARG A 98 -15.21 -3.03 9.01
N ASN A 99 -14.16 -2.78 8.23
CA ASN A 99 -13.53 -3.80 7.40
C ASN A 99 -12.00 -3.61 7.34
N ALA A 100 -11.28 -4.39 8.14
CA ALA A 100 -9.81 -4.33 8.22
C ALA A 100 -9.13 -4.64 6.88
N PHE A 101 -9.72 -5.52 6.05
CA PHE A 101 -9.17 -5.87 4.75
C PHE A 101 -9.32 -4.73 3.74
N GLU A 102 -10.50 -4.12 3.69
CA GLU A 102 -10.73 -2.95 2.85
C GLU A 102 -9.87 -1.76 3.30
N CYS A 103 -9.78 -1.53 4.61
CA CYS A 103 -8.90 -0.52 5.18
C CYS A 103 -7.43 -0.78 4.78
N MET A 104 -6.95 -2.02 4.88
CA MET A 104 -5.60 -2.39 4.44
C MET A 104 -5.36 -2.06 2.96
N LEU A 105 -6.31 -2.42 2.07
CA LEU A 105 -6.21 -2.10 0.64
C LEU A 105 -6.15 -0.59 0.38
N GLU A 106 -6.99 0.18 1.06
CA GLU A 106 -7.04 1.64 0.92
C GLU A 106 -5.78 2.31 1.44
N ILE A 107 -5.25 1.86 2.58
CA ILE A 107 -3.98 2.36 3.10
C ILE A 107 -2.84 2.02 2.15
N PHE A 108 -2.81 0.80 1.60
CA PHE A 108 -1.76 0.43 0.68
C PHE A 108 -1.78 1.28 -0.60
N ALA A 109 -2.98 1.45 -1.17
CA ALA A 109 -3.23 2.34 -2.29
C ALA A 109 -2.81 3.79 -2.00
N LEU A 110 -3.09 4.29 -0.79
CA LEU A 110 -2.71 5.63 -0.36
C LEU A 110 -1.19 5.80 -0.30
N VAL A 111 -0.47 4.87 0.33
CA VAL A 111 1.00 4.91 0.45
C VAL A 111 1.65 4.91 -0.94
N ILE A 112 1.16 4.07 -1.85
CA ILE A 112 1.63 4.04 -3.24
C ILE A 112 1.41 5.39 -3.92
N GLN A 113 0.23 5.99 -3.79
CA GLN A 113 -0.11 7.26 -4.44
C GLN A 113 0.72 8.44 -3.91
N PHE A 114 1.03 8.47 -2.61
CA PHE A 114 1.94 9.46 -2.05
C PHE A 114 3.33 9.36 -2.69
N ALA A 115 3.88 8.15 -2.79
CA ALA A 115 5.19 7.91 -3.37
C ALA A 115 5.23 8.25 -4.86
N ILE A 116 4.23 7.82 -5.64
CA ILE A 116 4.10 8.15 -7.08
C ILE A 116 4.02 9.65 -7.29
N PHE A 117 3.19 10.35 -6.51
CA PHE A 117 3.00 11.79 -6.68
C PHE A 117 4.28 12.57 -6.40
N ILE A 118 5.06 12.17 -5.39
CA ILE A 118 6.34 12.80 -5.10
C ILE A 118 7.39 12.45 -6.17
N HIS A 119 7.40 11.20 -6.65
CA HIS A 119 8.27 10.76 -7.74
C HIS A 119 8.09 11.58 -9.02
N ALA A 120 6.84 11.81 -9.43
CA ALA A 120 6.48 12.62 -10.60
C ALA A 120 7.05 14.06 -10.54
N ARG A 121 7.51 14.51 -9.37
CA ARG A 121 8.13 15.81 -9.16
C ARG A 121 9.63 15.73 -8.87
N LYS A 122 10.29 14.74 -9.47
CA LYS A 122 11.75 14.50 -9.49
C LYS A 122 12.33 14.07 -8.14
N SER A 123 11.61 13.24 -7.37
CA SER A 123 12.14 12.65 -6.14
C SER A 123 11.87 11.15 -6.07
N SER A 124 12.83 10.35 -6.51
CA SER A 124 12.73 8.89 -6.61
C SER A 124 12.86 8.16 -5.26
N LYS A 125 13.39 8.82 -4.24
CA LYS A 125 13.77 8.19 -2.96
C LYS A 125 12.63 7.50 -2.21
N TYR A 126 11.37 7.87 -2.47
CA TYR A 126 10.21 7.34 -1.75
C TYR A 126 9.53 6.15 -2.41
N LEU A 127 9.83 5.83 -3.67
CA LEU A 127 9.27 4.65 -4.33
C LEU A 127 9.76 3.37 -3.63
N ASN A 128 11.03 3.33 -3.25
CA ASN A 128 11.62 2.17 -2.59
C ASN A 128 11.11 1.97 -1.16
N SER A 129 10.53 3.00 -0.53
CA SER A 129 10.02 2.93 0.84
C SER A 129 8.56 2.47 0.93
N ILE A 130 7.84 2.30 -0.19
CA ILE A 130 6.40 2.01 -0.18
C ILE A 130 6.09 0.76 0.65
N VAL A 131 6.80 -0.34 0.38
CA VAL A 131 6.59 -1.63 1.06
C VAL A 131 6.88 -1.52 2.55
N ASP A 132 7.96 -0.85 2.93
CA ASP A 132 8.34 -0.69 4.34
C ASP A 132 7.33 0.15 5.11
N VAL A 133 6.87 1.26 4.53
CA VAL A 133 5.87 2.13 5.15
C VAL A 133 4.55 1.40 5.32
N PHE A 134 4.08 0.71 4.28
CA PHE A 134 2.85 -0.08 4.35
C PHE A 134 2.95 -1.18 5.41
N CYS A 135 4.02 -2.00 5.37
CA CYS A 135 4.19 -3.10 6.32
C CYS A 135 4.30 -2.58 7.76
N ALA A 136 5.06 -1.51 7.99
CA ALA A 136 5.21 -0.92 9.32
C ALA A 136 3.87 -0.42 9.88
N PHE A 137 3.06 0.25 9.06
CA PHE A 137 1.73 0.68 9.46
C PHE A 137 0.81 -0.53 9.71
N PHE A 138 0.76 -1.49 8.79
CA PHE A 138 -0.09 -2.68 8.92
C PHE A 138 0.19 -3.44 10.21
N TYR A 139 1.46 -3.77 10.48
CA TYR A 139 1.83 -4.53 11.68
C TYR A 139 1.50 -3.79 12.97
N LYS A 140 1.65 -2.48 12.97
CA LYS A 140 1.41 -1.66 14.16
C LYS A 140 -0.08 -1.41 14.41
N GLU A 141 -0.84 -1.13 13.35
CA GLU A 141 -2.16 -0.51 13.49
C GLU A 141 -3.32 -1.39 13.01
N LEU A 142 -3.09 -2.34 12.09
CA LEU A 142 -4.17 -3.13 11.47
C LEU A 142 -4.08 -4.63 11.71
N TYR A 143 -2.92 -5.13 12.13
CA TYR A 143 -2.66 -6.57 12.17
C TYR A 143 -3.64 -7.33 13.05
N HIS A 144 -3.94 -6.83 14.25
CA HIS A 144 -4.88 -7.47 15.16
C HIS A 144 -6.28 -7.56 14.56
N GLU A 145 -6.81 -6.43 14.08
CA GLU A 145 -8.13 -6.33 13.46
C GLU A 145 -8.24 -7.21 12.20
N PHE A 146 -7.14 -7.32 11.44
CA PHE A 146 -7.05 -8.22 10.29
C PHE A 146 -7.13 -9.69 10.70
N LEU A 147 -6.46 -10.10 11.78
CA LEU A 147 -6.55 -11.46 12.31
C LEU A 147 -7.97 -11.79 12.77
N GLU A 148 -8.57 -10.90 13.56
CA GLU A 148 -9.96 -11.04 14.07
C GLU A 148 -10.99 -11.08 12.94
N SER A 149 -10.69 -10.41 11.83
CA SER A 149 -11.50 -10.43 10.61
C SER A 149 -11.39 -11.73 9.80
N GLY A 150 -10.66 -12.75 10.27
CA GLY A 150 -10.46 -14.01 9.53
C GLY A 150 -9.23 -14.00 8.61
N SER A 151 -8.37 -12.97 8.71
CA SER A 151 -7.12 -12.86 7.96
C SER A 151 -7.33 -12.94 6.42
N TRP A 152 -6.40 -13.60 5.72
CA TRP A 152 -6.44 -13.85 4.28
C TRP A 152 -7.64 -14.68 3.80
N ARG A 153 -8.50 -15.21 4.68
CA ARG A 153 -9.66 -16.04 4.29
C ARG A 153 -10.90 -15.24 3.88
N ARG A 154 -10.89 -13.91 4.06
CA ARG A 154 -12.09 -13.07 3.98
C ARG A 154 -12.32 -12.40 2.61
N LEU A 155 -11.65 -12.87 1.56
CA LEU A 155 -11.76 -12.35 0.20
C LEU A 155 -12.70 -13.21 -0.64
#